data_AF-A0A1X7SEI6-F1
#
_entry.id   AF-A0A1X7SEI6-F1
#
_cell.length_a   1.000
_cell.length_b   1.000
_cell.length_c   1.000
_cell.angle_alpha   90.00
_cell.angle_beta   90.00
_cell.angle_gamma   90.00
#
_symmetry.space_group_name_H-M   'P 1'
#
loop_
_entity.id
_entity.type
_entity.pdbx_description
1 polymer ?
#
loop_
_entity_poly.entity_id
_entity_poly.type
_entity_poly.pdbx_seq_one_letter_code
_entity_poly.pdbx_strand_id
1 'polypeptide(L)'
;RLQVYMKPVVTVIGNSSVSVHEGNTTTFICRAIAIPRPSVVWTNENNIHIGNRIQSNEVNIGNDTVLSTLTISSTEQADEGSYKCTGATDNGTSTVTFHLHIESIPEPYLQLYFIDSNSTCATVMWEVFGVPNNANIT
;
A
#
# COMPACT_ATOMS: atom_id res chain seq x y z
N ARG A 1 -4.34 -9.59 -45.13
CA ARG A 1 -3.74 -8.64 -44.17
C ARG A 1 -3.41 -9.45 -42.91
N LEU A 2 -2.13 -9.56 -42.53
CA LEU A 2 -1.72 -10.22 -41.28
C LEU A 2 -1.83 -9.19 -40.14
N GLN A 3 -2.42 -9.58 -39.01
CA GLN A 3 -2.52 -8.73 -37.82
C GLN A 3 -1.76 -9.45 -36.70
N VAL A 4 -0.68 -8.83 -36.24
CA VAL A 4 0.17 -9.40 -35.17
C VAL A 4 -0.54 -9.17 -33.85
N TYR A 5 -0.68 -10.22 -33.05
CA TYR A 5 -1.33 -10.20 -31.75
C TYR A 5 -0.35 -10.67 -30.67
N MET A 6 -0.37 -10.00 -29.53
CA MET A 6 0.51 -10.29 -28.40
C MET A 6 -0.30 -10.30 -27.12
N LYS A 7 -0.17 -11.38 -26.34
CA LYS A 7 -0.79 -11.48 -25.01
C LYS A 7 -0.23 -10.41 -24.08
N PRO A 8 -1.02 -9.91 -23.11
CA PRO A 8 -0.53 -8.91 -22.18
C PRO A 8 0.65 -9.40 -21.37
N VAL A 9 1.61 -8.51 -21.15
CA VAL A 9 2.67 -8.67 -20.17
C VAL A 9 2.59 -7.49 -19.22
N VAL A 10 2.40 -7.77 -17.94
CA VAL A 10 2.36 -6.75 -16.88
C VAL A 10 3.63 -6.82 -16.04
N THR A 11 4.23 -5.66 -15.79
CA THR A 11 5.45 -5.52 -14.99
C THR A 11 5.25 -4.49 -13.88
N VAL A 12 5.75 -4.79 -12.69
CA VAL A 12 5.84 -3.84 -11.57
C VAL A 12 6.88 -2.77 -11.89
N ILE A 13 6.56 -1.51 -11.58
CA ILE A 13 7.50 -0.38 -11.62
C ILE A 13 7.72 0.08 -10.17
N GLY A 14 8.95 -0.01 -9.68
CA GLY A 14 9.28 0.25 -8.27
C GLY A 14 9.14 -0.99 -7.39
N ASN A 15 8.67 -0.83 -6.16
CA ASN A 15 8.56 -1.90 -5.18
C ASN A 15 7.20 -2.60 -5.27
N SER A 16 7.20 -3.93 -5.18
CA SER A 16 5.99 -4.75 -5.06
C SER A 16 5.54 -4.96 -3.61
N SER A 17 6.35 -4.57 -2.62
CA SER A 17 6.00 -4.61 -1.20
C SER A 17 6.34 -3.26 -0.58
N VAL A 18 5.37 -2.61 0.06
CA VAL A 18 5.51 -1.27 0.63
C VAL A 18 4.93 -1.27 2.03
N SER A 19 5.71 -0.80 3.00
CA SER A 19 5.23 -0.41 4.32
C SER A 19 5.00 1.09 4.36
N VAL A 20 3.86 1.52 4.89
CA VAL A 20 3.49 2.94 4.99
C VAL A 20 2.81 3.20 6.32
N HIS A 21 3.18 4.31 6.98
CA HIS A 21 2.48 4.71 8.21
C HIS A 21 1.02 5.06 7.94
N GLU A 22 0.15 4.77 8.89
CA GLU A 22 -1.24 5.20 8.87
C GLU A 22 -1.36 6.72 8.63
N GLY A 23 -2.32 7.14 7.81
CA GLY A 23 -2.56 8.53 7.41
C GLY A 23 -1.67 9.03 6.26
N ASN A 24 -0.61 8.31 5.87
CA ASN A 24 0.24 8.70 4.75
C ASN A 24 -0.37 8.30 3.39
N THR A 25 0.31 8.68 2.32
CA THR A 25 -0.07 8.34 0.94
C THR A 25 0.94 7.36 0.35
N THR A 26 0.44 6.33 -0.33
CA THR A 26 1.27 5.39 -1.10
C THR A 26 0.79 5.29 -2.54
N THR A 27 1.65 4.84 -3.45
CA THR A 27 1.31 4.66 -4.87
C THR A 27 1.97 3.41 -5.44
N PHE A 28 1.16 2.55 -6.05
CA PHE A 28 1.62 1.42 -6.85
C PHE A 28 1.61 1.76 -8.33
N ILE A 29 2.58 1.23 -9.07
CA ILE A 29 2.73 1.51 -10.50
C ILE A 29 2.98 0.21 -11.24
N CYS A 30 2.17 -0.07 -12.24
CA CYS A 30 2.39 -1.17 -13.17
C CYS A 30 2.44 -0.67 -14.62
N ARG A 31 3.16 -1.40 -15.45
CA ARG A 31 3.21 -1.20 -16.91
C ARG A 31 2.68 -2.44 -17.59
N ALA A 32 1.73 -2.27 -18.50
CA ALA A 32 1.15 -3.35 -19.31
C ALA A 32 1.48 -3.12 -20.79
N ILE A 33 1.96 -4.16 -21.47
CA ILE A 33 2.24 -4.13 -22.92
C ILE A 33 1.51 -5.28 -23.62
N ALA A 34 0.81 -4.99 -24.72
CA ALA A 34 0.06 -5.98 -25.50
C ALA A 34 -0.28 -5.45 -26.91
N ILE A 35 -0.61 -6.35 -27.84
CA ILE A 35 -1.15 -5.98 -29.16
C ILE A 35 -2.48 -6.74 -29.38
N PRO A 36 -3.64 -6.05 -29.47
CA PRO A 36 -3.82 -4.60 -29.35
C PRO A 36 -3.50 -4.10 -27.94
N ARG A 37 -3.45 -2.77 -27.76
CA ARG A 37 -3.16 -2.15 -26.47
C ARG A 37 -4.04 -2.73 -25.35
N PRO A 38 -3.47 -3.06 -24.18
CA PRO A 38 -4.25 -3.62 -23.09
C PRO A 38 -5.07 -2.56 -22.37
N SER A 39 -6.20 -2.96 -21.79
CA SER A 39 -6.82 -2.23 -20.68
C SER A 39 -6.18 -2.66 -19.36
N VAL A 40 -6.09 -1.76 -18.38
CA VAL A 40 -5.59 -2.12 -17.04
C VAL A 40 -6.72 -2.01 -16.01
N VAL A 41 -6.73 -2.92 -15.04
CA VAL A 41 -7.70 -2.92 -13.95
C VAL A 41 -6.98 -3.22 -12.64
N TRP A 42 -7.32 -2.46 -11.61
CA TRP A 42 -6.86 -2.68 -10.24
C TRP A 42 -7.94 -3.39 -9.42
N THR A 43 -7.53 -4.37 -8.63
CA THR A 43 -8.38 -5.12 -7.69
C THR A 43 -7.62 -5.39 -6.40
N ASN A 44 -8.32 -5.66 -5.31
CA ASN A 44 -7.74 -6.18 -4.06
C ASN A 44 -8.65 -7.28 -3.52
N GLU A 45 -8.24 -7.90 -2.41
CA GLU A 45 -9.00 -8.96 -1.75
C GLU A 45 -10.34 -8.47 -1.15
N ASN A 46 -10.44 -7.18 -0.84
CA ASN A 46 -11.62 -6.55 -0.25
C ASN A 46 -12.56 -5.88 -1.28
N ASN A 47 -12.38 -6.15 -2.58
CA ASN A 47 -13.07 -5.47 -3.69
C ASN A 47 -12.92 -3.93 -3.68
N ILE A 48 -11.73 -3.42 -4.03
CA ILE A 48 -11.40 -1.98 -4.05
C ILE A 48 -12.58 -1.15 -4.55
N HIS A 49 -13.06 -0.27 -3.69
CA HIS A 49 -13.91 0.83 -4.11
C HIS A 49 -13.04 1.97 -4.61
N ILE A 50 -12.79 1.99 -5.93
CA ILE A 50 -12.14 3.14 -6.56
C ILE A 50 -13.06 4.34 -6.35
N GLY A 51 -12.55 5.36 -5.66
CA GLY A 51 -13.33 6.46 -5.12
C GLY A 51 -12.43 7.55 -4.58
N ASN A 52 -12.92 8.36 -3.63
CA ASN A 52 -12.21 9.56 -3.16
C ASN A 52 -10.76 9.28 -2.72
N ARG A 53 -10.57 8.28 -1.84
CA ARG A 53 -9.29 8.01 -1.17
C ARG A 53 -8.35 7.10 -1.99
N ILE A 54 -8.92 6.17 -2.74
CA ILE A 54 -8.22 5.20 -3.60
C ILE A 54 -8.52 5.52 -5.05
N GLN A 55 -7.52 6.03 -5.77
CA GLN A 55 -7.68 6.51 -7.15
C GLN A 55 -6.73 5.76 -8.09
N SER A 56 -7.25 5.33 -9.24
CA SER A 56 -6.46 4.79 -10.33
C SER A 56 -6.35 5.79 -11.47
N ASN A 57 -5.16 5.88 -12.08
CA ASN A 57 -4.93 6.68 -13.28
C ASN A 57 -4.17 5.87 -14.34
N GLU A 58 -4.45 6.12 -15.61
CA GLU A 58 -3.82 5.44 -16.73
C GLU A 58 -3.23 6.44 -17.72
N VAL A 59 -2.02 6.13 -18.20
CA VAL A 59 -1.31 6.92 -19.20
C VAL A 59 -0.86 5.99 -20.32
N ASN A 60 -1.30 6.31 -21.54
CA ASN A 60 -0.81 5.64 -22.74
C ASN A 60 0.60 6.16 -23.06
N ILE A 61 1.62 5.31 -22.92
CA ILE A 61 3.02 5.68 -23.20
C ILE A 61 3.52 5.14 -24.55
N GLY A 62 2.64 4.50 -25.32
CA GLY A 62 2.94 3.99 -26.66
C GLY A 62 1.69 3.44 -27.34
N ASN A 63 1.88 2.85 -28.53
CA ASN A 63 0.75 2.28 -29.28
C ASN A 63 0.19 1.00 -28.63
N ASP A 64 1.05 0.26 -27.93
CA ASP A 64 0.84 -1.07 -27.34
C ASP A 64 1.04 -1.09 -25.82
N THR A 65 1.39 0.05 -25.22
CA THR A 65 1.86 0.13 -23.84
C THR A 65 1.06 1.13 -23.01
N VAL A 66 0.60 0.70 -21.83
CA VAL A 66 -0.10 1.50 -20.82
C VAL A 66 0.69 1.49 -19.52
N LEU A 67 0.85 2.66 -18.90
CA LEU A 67 1.31 2.81 -17.54
C LEU A 67 0.09 3.11 -16.66
N SER A 68 -0.10 2.37 -15.57
CA SER A 68 -1.23 2.56 -14.66
C SER A 68 -0.72 2.72 -13.23
N THR A 69 -1.33 3.65 -12.50
CA THR A 69 -1.00 3.97 -11.12
C THR A 69 -2.22 3.78 -10.23
N LEU A 70 -2.03 3.23 -9.03
CA LEU A 70 -3.03 3.20 -7.97
C LEU A 70 -2.50 3.97 -6.77
N THR A 71 -3.12 5.09 -6.45
CA THR A 71 -2.77 5.94 -5.32
C THR A 71 -3.79 5.74 -4.20
N ILE A 72 -3.28 5.45 -3.00
CA ILE A 72 -4.06 5.32 -1.78
C ILE A 72 -3.62 6.46 -0.86
N SER A 73 -4.49 7.45 -0.71
CA SER A 73 -4.29 8.57 0.21
C SER A 73 -4.79 8.21 1.62
N SER A 74 -4.31 8.93 2.64
CA SER A 74 -4.75 8.78 4.03
C SER A 74 -4.95 7.31 4.45
N THR A 75 -3.90 6.50 4.31
CA THR A 75 -3.97 5.04 4.49
C THR A 75 -4.50 4.66 5.87
N GLU A 76 -5.36 3.65 5.92
CA GLU A 76 -5.98 3.13 7.15
C GLU A 76 -5.57 1.67 7.33
N GLN A 77 -5.60 1.14 8.56
CA GLN A 77 -5.24 -0.27 8.80
C GLN A 77 -6.03 -1.27 7.93
N ALA A 78 -7.27 -0.93 7.55
CA ALA A 78 -8.13 -1.74 6.68
C ALA A 78 -7.66 -1.80 5.22
N ASP A 79 -6.73 -0.93 4.80
CA ASP A 79 -6.14 -0.96 3.46
C ASP A 79 -5.04 -2.02 3.32
N GLU A 80 -4.54 -2.55 4.43
CA GLU A 80 -3.51 -3.60 4.43
C GLU A 80 -3.96 -4.80 3.59
N GLY A 81 -3.02 -5.33 2.80
CA GLY A 81 -3.27 -6.54 2.02
C GLY A 81 -2.69 -6.48 0.60
N SER A 82 -3.26 -7.31 -0.27
CA SER A 82 -2.76 -7.51 -1.63
C SER A 82 -3.56 -6.76 -2.69
N TYR A 83 -2.84 -6.02 -3.53
CA TYR A 83 -3.37 -5.25 -4.65
C TYR A 83 -2.90 -5.85 -5.97
N LYS A 84 -3.81 -6.13 -6.90
CA LYS A 84 -3.51 -6.74 -8.18
C LYS A 84 -3.73 -5.76 -9.32
N CYS A 85 -2.71 -5.59 -10.16
CA CYS A 85 -2.84 -4.92 -11.45
C CYS A 85 -2.94 -5.96 -12.55
N THR A 86 -4.06 -5.94 -13.28
CA THR A 86 -4.35 -6.87 -14.38
C THR A 86 -4.41 -6.12 -15.69
N GLY A 87 -3.56 -6.50 -16.64
CA GLY A 87 -3.62 -6.07 -18.04
C GLY A 87 -4.41 -7.08 -18.87
N ALA A 88 -5.37 -6.62 -19.66
CA ALA A 88 -6.28 -7.46 -20.43
C ALA A 88 -6.36 -7.05 -21.90
N THR A 89 -6.44 -8.05 -22.77
CA THR A 89 -6.85 -7.93 -24.18
C THR A 89 -7.76 -9.09 -24.54
N ASP A 90 -8.37 -9.07 -25.72
CA ASP A 90 -9.17 -10.17 -26.24
C ASP A 90 -8.40 -11.52 -26.31
N ASN A 91 -7.07 -11.46 -26.31
CA ASN A 91 -6.18 -12.63 -26.41
C ASN A 91 -5.73 -13.19 -25.04
N GLY A 92 -6.14 -12.56 -23.94
CA GLY A 92 -5.88 -13.03 -22.59
C GLY A 92 -5.53 -11.92 -21.59
N THR A 93 -5.09 -12.34 -20.41
CA THR A 93 -4.78 -11.46 -19.30
C THR A 93 -3.43 -11.79 -18.68
N SER A 94 -2.81 -10.80 -18.04
CA SER A 94 -1.62 -10.96 -17.20
C SER A 94 -1.77 -10.08 -15.96
N THR A 95 -1.30 -10.57 -14.81
CA THR A 95 -1.52 -9.93 -13.51
C THR A 95 -0.23 -9.91 -12.71
N VAL A 96 0.01 -8.80 -12.01
CA VAL A 96 1.03 -8.70 -10.95
C VAL A 96 0.38 -8.32 -9.63
N THR A 97 0.99 -8.74 -8.52
CA THR A 97 0.50 -8.48 -7.17
C THR A 97 1.47 -7.56 -6.43
N PHE A 98 0.92 -6.60 -5.71
CA PHE A 98 1.57 -5.72 -4.75
C PHE A 98 1.10 -6.07 -3.34
N HIS A 99 1.93 -5.81 -2.34
CA HIS A 99 1.65 -5.99 -0.93
C HIS A 99 1.78 -4.64 -0.22
N LEU A 100 0.72 -4.25 0.48
CA LEU A 100 0.68 -3.07 1.33
C LEU A 100 0.69 -3.53 2.78
N HIS A 101 1.63 -3.01 3.56
CA HIS A 101 1.63 -3.13 5.01
C HIS A 101 1.42 -1.75 5.63
N ILE A 102 0.52 -1.66 6.62
CA ILE A 102 0.25 -0.42 7.32
C ILE A 102 0.98 -0.45 8.66
N GLU A 103 1.88 0.52 8.83
CA GLU A 103 2.61 0.70 10.08
C GLU A 103 1.79 1.60 11.01
N SER A 104 1.21 0.99 12.04
CA SER A 104 0.64 1.70 13.18
C SER A 104 1.76 2.27 14.06
N ILE A 105 1.58 3.48 14.59
CA ILE A 105 2.40 3.93 15.72
C ILE A 105 2.11 2.97 16.89
N PRO A 106 3.12 2.38 17.54
CA PRO A 106 2.88 1.52 18.69
C PRO A 106 2.08 2.29 19.75
N GLU A 107 1.05 1.66 20.33
CA GLU A 107 0.38 2.27 21.47
C GLU A 107 1.41 2.58 22.56
N PRO A 108 1.43 3.81 23.10
CA PRO A 108 2.40 4.14 24.13
C PRO A 108 2.10 3.32 25.37
N TYR A 109 3.14 2.68 25.91
CA TYR A 109 3.03 1.87 27.11
C TYR A 109 3.93 2.41 28.22
N LEU A 110 3.47 2.22 29.47
CA LEU A 110 4.22 2.58 30.67
C LEU A 110 5.01 1.37 31.15
N GLN A 111 6.32 1.54 31.30
CA GLN A 111 7.15 0.57 32.00
C GLN A 111 7.35 1.05 33.43
N LEU A 112 6.90 0.25 34.41
CA LEU A 112 7.05 0.54 35.82
C LEU A 112 8.34 -0.09 36.36
N TYR A 113 9.11 0.71 37.08
CA TYR A 113 10.27 0.28 37.84
C TYR A 113 9.98 0.50 39.32
N PHE A 114 9.97 -0.58 40.09
CA PHE A 114 9.91 -0.50 41.54
C PHE A 114 11.25 -0.01 42.08
N ILE A 115 11.24 1.10 42.81
CA ILE A 115 12.44 1.64 43.45
C ILE A 115 12.54 1.11 44.86
N ASP A 116 11.56 1.45 45.71
CA ASP A 116 11.50 1.01 47.09
C ASP A 116 10.06 0.96 47.60
N SER A 117 9.88 0.34 48.76
CA SER A 117 8.61 0.32 49.46
C SER A 117 8.82 0.19 50.96
N ASN A 118 7.95 0.81 51.75
CA ASN A 118 7.86 0.65 53.19
C ASN A 118 6.41 0.32 53.61
N SER A 119 6.12 0.32 54.91
CA SER A 119 4.80 -0.04 55.46
C SER A 119 3.65 0.91 55.10
N THR A 120 3.96 2.09 54.55
CA THR A 120 2.97 3.15 54.28
C THR A 120 3.03 3.70 52.86
N CYS A 121 4.09 3.40 52.10
CA CYS A 121 4.27 3.94 50.77
C CYS A 121 5.13 3.02 49.89
N ALA A 122 4.93 3.12 48.59
CA ALA A 122 5.78 2.53 47.58
C ALA A 122 6.23 3.63 46.60
N THR A 123 7.52 3.65 46.30
CA THR A 123 8.09 4.54 45.29
C THR A 123 8.28 3.74 44.00
N VAL A 124 7.66 4.25 42.94
CA VAL A 124 7.80 3.71 41.59
C VAL A 124 8.28 4.80 40.66
N MET A 125 9.10 4.43 39.68
CA MET A 125 9.44 5.26 38.54
C MET A 125 8.77 4.66 37.30
N TRP A 126 8.38 5.49 36.36
CA TRP A 126 7.84 5.03 35.09
C TRP A 126 8.56 5.68 33.92
N GLU A 127 8.68 4.93 32.84
CA GLU A 127 9.12 5.42 31.54
C GLU A 127 8.01 5.18 30.51
N VAL A 128 7.82 6.14 29.60
CA VAL A 128 6.86 6.03 28.50
C VAL A 128 7.62 5.56 27.26
N PHE A 129 7.16 4.46 26.66
CA PHE A 129 7.70 3.92 25.42
C PHE A 129 6.66 4.05 24.30
N GLY A 130 7.09 3.97 23.03
CA GLY A 130 6.19 3.99 21.87
C GLY A 130 5.76 5.39 21.39
N VAL A 131 6.24 6.47 22.02
CA VAL A 131 5.96 7.85 21.60
C VAL A 131 6.89 8.26 20.45
N PRO A 132 6.39 8.84 19.34
CA PRO A 132 7.24 9.43 18.31
C PRO A 132 8.12 10.53 18.92
N ASN A 133 9.38 10.63 18.47
CA ASN A 133 10.39 11.57 19.02
C ASN A 133 10.00 13.06 19.00
N ASN A 134 8.89 13.44 18.36
CA ASN A 134 8.36 14.81 18.27
C ASN A 134 7.04 15.02 19.03
N ALA A 135 6.57 14.05 19.83
CA ALA A 135 5.40 14.25 20.67
C ALA A 135 5.79 15.12 21.88
N ASN A 136 5.29 16.36 21.93
CA ASN A 136 5.38 17.17 23.14
C ASN A 136 4.49 16.52 24.22
N ILE A 137 5.12 15.83 25.16
CA ILE A 137 4.47 15.30 26.35
C ILE A 137 4.27 16.48 27.31
N THR A 138 3.11 17.13 27.25
CA THR A 138 2.67 18.15 28.22
C THR A 138 1.88 17.53 29.36
#